data_AF-A0A7S0ZGH2-F1
#
_entry.id   AF-A0A7S0ZGH2-F1
#
_cell.length_a   1.000
_cell.length_b   1.000
_cell.length_c   1.000
_cell.angle_alpha   90.00
_cell.angle_beta   90.00
_cell.angle_gamma   90.00
#
_symmetry.space_group_name_H-M   'P 1'
#
loop_
_entity.id
_entity.type
_entity.pdbx_description
1 polymer ?
#
loop_
_entity_poly.entity_id
_entity_poly.type
_entity_poly.pdbx_seq_one_letter_code
_entity_poly.pdbx_strand_id
1 'polypeptide(L)'
;IQSTSISTHSTRSSHSSRIVTTMCTTSSTTTDSTNDYSKKSTVDPRSPSAKIVIGTRGSPLALWQAHETRRLLKLAFPDQLSSDDSIQISIINTSGDMFLSTSLADIGGKGLFTKEIDAAQLRGDVDIAVHSMKDVPTWLPDGIILPCMLPREDTRDVFITKSGSSIRSVSELPDGAVVGSASLRRKSQLLAKNKSLKVVNFRGNVQSRLRKLNEGVVDATMLAYAGLK
;
A
#
# COMPACT_ATOMS: atom_id res chain seq x y z
N ILE A 1 2.40 -26.59 3.76
CA ILE A 1 2.06 -25.35 3.02
C ILE A 1 0.90 -25.70 2.11
N GLN A 2 -0.34 -25.58 2.61
CA GLN A 2 -1.55 -25.97 1.87
C GLN A 2 -2.22 -24.73 1.27
N SER A 3 -2.68 -24.92 0.05
CA SER A 3 -3.25 -23.96 -0.88
C SER A 3 -4.48 -23.23 -0.35
N THR A 4 -4.41 -21.90 -0.30
CA THR A 4 -5.56 -21.01 -0.13
C THR A 4 -6.33 -20.96 -1.46
N SER A 5 -7.58 -21.41 -1.48
CA SER A 5 -8.42 -21.37 -2.68
C SER A 5 -8.94 -19.94 -2.93
N ILE A 6 -8.39 -19.28 -3.95
CA ILE A 6 -8.89 -18.00 -4.48
C ILE A 6 -9.88 -18.31 -5.60
N SER A 7 -11.17 -18.01 -5.41
CA SER A 7 -12.16 -18.10 -6.50
C SER A 7 -12.11 -16.82 -7.34
N THR A 8 -11.73 -16.94 -8.62
CA THR A 8 -11.92 -15.89 -9.63
C THR A 8 -12.82 -16.42 -10.74
N HIS A 9 -13.90 -15.72 -11.05
CA HIS A 9 -14.56 -15.87 -12.34
C HIS A 9 -13.76 -15.04 -13.37
N SER A 10 -13.13 -15.73 -14.32
CA SER A 10 -12.30 -15.14 -15.37
C SER A 10 -12.82 -15.56 -16.74
N THR A 11 -13.34 -14.59 -17.49
CA THR A 11 -13.33 -14.63 -18.97
C THR A 11 -11.94 -14.19 -19.42
N ARG A 12 -11.26 -15.05 -20.19
CA ARG A 12 -9.90 -14.85 -20.69
C ARG A 12 -9.74 -13.51 -21.43
N SER A 13 -8.78 -12.71 -21.00
CA SER A 13 -7.98 -11.86 -21.90
C SER A 13 -6.56 -11.75 -21.34
N SER A 14 -5.57 -11.99 -22.19
CA SER A 14 -4.14 -11.91 -21.87
C SER A 14 -3.72 -10.45 -21.80
N HIS A 15 -3.77 -9.85 -20.61
CA HIS A 15 -3.14 -8.55 -20.35
C HIS A 15 -2.18 -8.70 -19.17
N SER A 16 -0.89 -8.50 -19.45
CA SER A 16 0.16 -8.40 -18.43
C SER A 16 -0.23 -7.32 -17.44
N SER A 17 -0.49 -7.73 -16.21
CA SER A 17 -1.10 -6.89 -15.16
C SER A 17 -0.03 -6.54 -14.14
N ARG A 18 0.04 -5.25 -13.73
CA ARG A 18 0.97 -4.69 -12.74
C ARG A 18 0.27 -3.61 -11.88
N ILE A 19 0.77 -3.36 -10.66
CA ILE A 19 0.11 -2.54 -9.60
C ILE A 19 0.14 -1.04 -9.93
N VAL A 20 -0.92 -0.30 -9.57
CA VAL A 20 -0.88 1.19 -9.52
C VAL A 20 0.07 1.59 -8.41
N THR A 21 1.32 1.75 -8.79
CA THR A 21 2.32 2.47 -8.01
C THR A 21 2.41 3.88 -8.55
N THR A 22 2.59 4.83 -7.68
CA THR A 22 2.75 6.24 -8.02
C THR A 22 4.14 6.70 -7.62
N MET A 23 4.78 7.53 -8.44
CA MET A 23 6.04 8.19 -8.09
C MET A 23 5.81 9.67 -7.84
N CYS A 24 6.27 10.15 -6.69
CA CYS A 24 6.36 11.58 -6.39
C CYS A 24 7.80 12.08 -6.57
N THR A 25 7.97 13.36 -6.93
CA THR A 25 9.28 14.04 -7.05
C THR A 25 9.21 15.47 -6.49
N THR A 26 10.35 16.13 -6.25
CA THR A 26 10.36 17.56 -5.84
C THR A 26 10.38 18.49 -7.05
N SER A 27 9.80 19.69 -6.91
CA SER A 27 9.87 20.76 -7.92
C SER A 27 11.00 21.75 -7.61
N SER A 28 11.75 22.17 -8.64
CA SER A 28 12.81 23.19 -8.52
C SER A 28 12.23 24.61 -8.40
N THR A 29 11.64 24.94 -7.26
CA THR A 29 11.24 26.31 -6.91
C THR A 29 11.47 26.54 -5.43
N THR A 30 12.40 27.43 -5.11
CA THR A 30 12.70 27.91 -3.76
C THR A 30 11.52 28.71 -3.21
N THR A 31 10.80 28.15 -2.25
CA THR A 31 9.98 28.94 -1.31
C THR A 31 10.02 28.32 0.08
N ASP A 32 10.39 29.19 1.02
CA ASP A 32 10.51 28.97 2.45
C ASP A 32 9.12 28.69 3.05
N SER A 33 8.91 27.50 3.62
CA SER A 33 7.74 27.21 4.45
C SER A 33 8.12 26.35 5.64
N THR A 34 7.90 26.91 6.82
CA THR A 34 8.19 26.31 8.13
C THR A 34 7.15 25.24 8.45
N ASN A 35 7.36 24.02 7.96
CA ASN A 35 6.81 22.83 8.60
C ASN A 35 7.94 22.14 9.39
N ASP A 36 7.73 21.96 10.68
CA ASP A 36 8.69 21.32 11.58
C ASP A 36 8.78 19.80 11.28
N TYR A 37 9.61 19.45 10.30
CA TYR A 37 9.98 18.08 9.91
C TYR A 37 11.22 17.56 10.66
N SER A 38 11.55 18.13 11.83
CA SER A 38 12.84 17.95 12.54
C SER A 38 13.09 16.56 13.15
N LYS A 39 12.15 15.62 13.09
CA LYS A 39 12.42 14.23 13.52
C LYS A 39 13.21 13.49 12.45
N LYS A 40 14.48 13.18 12.75
CA LYS A 40 15.34 12.29 11.95
C LYS A 40 14.62 10.97 11.66
N SER A 41 14.05 10.82 10.46
CA SER A 41 13.76 9.48 9.96
C SER A 41 15.11 8.80 9.72
N THR A 42 15.26 7.56 10.18
CA THR A 42 16.44 6.74 9.92
C THR A 42 16.41 6.33 8.44
N VAL A 43 16.91 7.20 7.57
CA VAL A 43 17.13 6.89 6.16
C VAL A 43 18.52 6.29 6.03
N ASP A 44 18.65 5.20 5.27
CA ASP A 44 19.96 4.63 4.96
C ASP A 44 20.80 5.64 4.17
N PRO A 45 22.12 5.75 4.44
CA PRO A 45 22.99 6.65 3.69
C PRO A 45 22.98 6.32 2.19
N ARG A 46 23.04 7.35 1.35
CA ARG A 46 23.10 7.20 -0.11
C ARG A 46 24.37 6.45 -0.50
N SER A 47 24.23 5.38 -1.29
CA SER A 47 25.36 4.70 -1.91
C SER A 47 26.04 5.63 -2.92
N PRO A 48 27.39 5.69 -2.98
CA PRO A 48 28.11 6.50 -3.98
C PRO A 48 27.76 6.13 -5.43
N SER A 49 27.32 4.89 -5.67
CA SER A 49 26.92 4.40 -7.00
C SER A 49 25.44 4.66 -7.34
N ALA A 50 24.63 5.07 -6.37
CA ALA A 50 23.21 5.28 -6.56
C ALA A 50 22.95 6.61 -7.28
N LYS A 51 22.37 6.50 -8.48
CA LYS A 51 21.89 7.64 -9.27
C LYS A 51 20.49 8.08 -8.84
N ILE A 52 19.69 7.15 -8.32
CA ILE A 52 18.33 7.39 -7.84
C ILE A 52 18.15 6.66 -6.51
N VAL A 53 17.58 7.33 -5.52
CA VAL A 53 17.15 6.76 -4.24
C VAL A 53 15.62 6.76 -4.17
N ILE A 54 15.01 5.58 -4.07
CA ILE A 54 13.57 5.39 -3.95
C ILE A 54 13.18 5.27 -2.48
N GLY A 55 12.42 6.21 -1.96
CA GLY A 55 11.77 6.12 -0.65
C GLY A 55 10.53 5.24 -0.71
N THR A 56 10.42 4.27 0.21
CA THR A 56 9.24 3.39 0.32
C THR A 56 9.02 2.92 1.76
N ARG A 57 7.81 2.41 2.05
CA ARG A 57 7.53 1.73 3.32
C ARG A 57 8.17 0.34 3.36
N GLY A 58 8.43 -0.16 4.56
CA GLY A 58 9.03 -1.49 4.77
C GLY A 58 8.09 -2.70 4.63
N SER A 59 6.80 -2.48 4.34
CA SER A 59 5.87 -3.61 4.18
C SER A 59 6.19 -4.42 2.91
N PRO A 60 5.94 -5.74 2.88
CA PRO A 60 6.26 -6.56 1.71
C PRO A 60 5.64 -6.06 0.40
N LEU A 61 4.40 -5.54 0.44
CA LEU A 61 3.74 -4.98 -0.73
C LEU A 61 4.41 -3.66 -1.19
N ALA A 62 4.81 -2.80 -0.25
CA ALA A 62 5.48 -1.54 -0.57
C ALA A 62 6.88 -1.77 -1.16
N LEU A 63 7.61 -2.77 -0.66
CA LEU A 63 8.87 -3.21 -1.25
C LEU A 63 8.67 -3.79 -2.65
N TRP A 64 7.65 -4.62 -2.86
CA TRP A 64 7.30 -5.10 -4.19
C TRP A 64 7.04 -3.94 -5.17
N GLN A 65 6.30 -2.92 -4.74
CA GLN A 65 6.01 -1.73 -5.56
C GLN A 65 7.29 -0.94 -5.90
N ALA A 66 8.20 -0.78 -4.95
CA ALA A 66 9.49 -0.12 -5.16
C ALA A 66 10.39 -0.94 -6.11
N HIS A 67 10.43 -2.26 -5.97
CA HIS A 67 11.18 -3.14 -6.87
C HIS A 67 10.61 -3.14 -8.29
N GLU A 68 9.29 -3.11 -8.45
CA GLU A 68 8.65 -3.02 -9.76
C GLU A 68 8.94 -1.68 -10.44
N THR A 69 8.90 -0.60 -9.67
CA THR A 69 9.29 0.74 -10.14
C THR A 69 10.75 0.76 -10.58
N ARG A 70 11.66 0.22 -9.75
CA ARG A 70 13.08 0.06 -10.07
C ARG A 70 13.27 -0.72 -11.38
N ARG A 71 12.56 -1.84 -11.54
CA ARG A 71 12.64 -2.69 -12.74
C ARG A 71 12.20 -1.91 -13.99
N LEU A 72 11.12 -1.14 -13.92
CA LEU A 72 10.63 -0.33 -15.04
C LEU A 72 11.59 0.82 -15.39
N LEU A 73 12.16 1.48 -14.39
CA LEU A 73 13.17 2.52 -14.62
C LEU A 73 14.41 1.96 -15.34
N LYS A 74 14.92 0.81 -14.90
CA LYS A 74 16.06 0.15 -15.57
C LYS A 74 15.76 -0.24 -17.03
N LEU A 75 14.54 -0.67 -17.31
CA LEU A 75 14.12 -0.98 -18.68
C LEU A 75 13.97 0.26 -19.57
N ALA A 76 13.51 1.38 -19.00
CA ALA A 76 13.34 2.62 -19.73
C ALA A 76 14.67 3.34 -20.01
N PHE A 77 15.67 3.16 -19.13
CA PHE A 77 16.96 3.84 -19.18
C PHE A 77 18.14 2.86 -19.02
N PRO A 78 18.29 1.88 -19.93
CA PRO A 78 19.29 0.82 -19.78
C PRO A 78 20.73 1.35 -19.77
N ASP A 79 21.04 2.36 -20.57
CA ASP A 79 22.41 2.91 -20.65
C ASP A 79 22.77 3.69 -19.38
N GLN A 80 21.79 4.29 -18.72
CA GLN A 80 21.99 5.13 -17.54
C GLN A 80 21.86 4.33 -16.23
N LEU A 81 21.04 3.28 -16.19
CA LEU A 81 20.66 2.55 -14.98
C LEU A 81 20.95 1.03 -15.05
N SER A 82 21.87 0.61 -15.91
CA SER A 82 22.25 -0.80 -16.10
C SER A 82 22.86 -1.45 -14.86
N SER A 83 23.64 -0.71 -14.06
CA SER A 83 24.29 -1.29 -12.88
C SER A 83 23.28 -1.66 -11.80
N ASP A 84 23.57 -2.72 -11.03
CA ASP A 84 22.63 -3.22 -10.04
C ASP A 84 22.30 -2.20 -8.96
N ASP A 85 23.33 -1.45 -8.53
CA ASP A 85 23.26 -0.45 -7.47
C ASP A 85 22.95 0.97 -7.96
N SER A 86 22.67 1.16 -9.26
CA SER A 86 22.28 2.47 -9.82
C SER A 86 21.01 3.06 -9.19
N ILE A 87 20.16 2.20 -8.62
CA ILE A 87 18.93 2.58 -7.94
C ILE A 87 18.89 1.94 -6.55
N GLN A 88 19.01 2.77 -5.52
CA GLN A 88 18.88 2.39 -4.12
C GLN A 88 17.42 2.42 -3.70
N ILE A 89 17.00 1.47 -2.86
CA ILE A 89 15.71 1.51 -2.18
C ILE A 89 15.98 1.85 -0.73
N SER A 90 15.35 2.91 -0.23
CA SER A 90 15.44 3.38 1.14
C SER A 90 14.12 3.14 1.86
N ILE A 91 14.19 2.33 2.93
CA ILE A 91 13.02 1.99 3.74
C ILE A 91 12.79 3.09 4.77
N ILE A 92 11.60 3.67 4.77
CA ILE A 92 11.19 4.72 5.68
C ILE A 92 10.04 4.21 6.54
N ASN A 93 10.27 4.19 7.86
CA ASN A 93 9.24 3.83 8.83
C ASN A 93 8.24 4.98 8.98
N THR A 94 6.96 4.69 8.77
CA THR A 94 5.89 5.68 8.89
C THR A 94 5.15 5.55 10.21
N SER A 95 4.58 6.64 10.71
CA SER A 95 3.74 6.58 11.92
C SER A 95 2.58 5.59 11.76
N GLY A 96 2.02 5.46 10.55
CA GLY A 96 0.99 4.48 10.24
C GLY A 96 1.42 3.02 10.40
N ASP A 97 2.72 2.72 10.33
CA ASP A 97 3.27 1.39 10.60
C ASP A 97 3.44 1.12 12.10
N MET A 98 3.64 2.17 12.91
CA MET A 98 3.83 2.05 14.36
C MET A 98 2.51 1.97 15.15
N PHE A 99 1.46 2.68 14.71
CA PHE A 99 0.17 2.74 15.43
C PHE A 99 -0.87 1.72 14.93
N LEU A 100 -0.61 0.43 15.17
CA LEU A 100 -1.53 -0.66 14.77
C LEU A 100 -2.74 -0.85 15.71
N SER A 101 -2.69 -0.31 16.94
CA SER A 101 -3.69 -0.53 18.00
C SER A 101 -4.85 0.48 18.04
N THR A 102 -4.72 1.64 17.40
CA THR A 102 -5.72 2.72 17.44
C THR A 102 -6.49 2.79 16.11
N SER A 103 -7.78 3.17 16.07
CA SER A 103 -8.53 3.30 14.81
C SER A 103 -7.97 4.40 13.91
N LEU A 104 -8.16 4.29 12.59
CA LEU A 104 -7.66 5.24 11.58
C LEU A 104 -8.51 6.51 11.64
N ALA A 105 -9.78 6.34 12.01
CA ALA A 105 -10.67 7.45 12.32
C ALA A 105 -10.22 8.21 13.57
N ASP A 106 -9.69 7.50 14.57
CA ASP A 106 -9.31 8.07 15.87
C ASP A 106 -7.90 8.69 15.83
N ILE A 107 -6.98 8.18 14.99
CA ILE A 107 -5.61 8.70 14.87
C ILE A 107 -5.57 10.08 14.21
N GLY A 108 -6.63 10.51 13.51
CA GLY A 108 -6.80 11.91 13.09
C GLY A 108 -5.54 12.56 12.51
N GLY A 109 -5.08 12.12 11.34
CA GLY A 109 -3.89 12.68 10.71
C GLY A 109 -3.89 12.48 9.20
N LYS A 110 -3.84 13.58 8.44
CA LYS A 110 -3.62 13.52 6.98
C LYS A 110 -2.21 12.95 6.74
N GLY A 111 -2.06 12.02 5.80
CA GLY A 111 -0.74 11.51 5.37
C GLY A 111 -0.06 10.51 6.31
N LEU A 112 -0.79 9.75 7.11
CA LEU A 112 -0.24 8.74 8.06
C LEU A 112 0.78 7.76 7.48
N PHE A 113 0.72 7.50 6.18
CA PHE A 113 1.62 6.60 5.46
C PHE A 113 2.56 7.31 4.47
N THR A 114 2.48 8.64 4.35
CA THR A 114 3.27 9.43 3.41
C THR A 114 4.16 10.45 4.10
N LYS A 115 3.75 10.99 5.26
CA LYS A 115 4.39 12.14 5.92
C LYS A 115 5.90 11.99 6.08
N GLU A 116 6.38 10.85 6.60
CA GLU A 116 7.81 10.65 6.81
C GLU A 116 8.58 10.49 5.50
N ILE A 117 7.94 9.96 4.45
CA ILE A 117 8.52 9.81 3.12
C ILE A 117 8.56 11.17 2.41
N ASP A 118 7.47 11.95 2.47
CA ASP A 118 7.39 13.30 1.94
C ASP A 118 8.49 14.18 2.58
N ALA A 119 8.70 14.06 3.89
CA ALA A 119 9.75 14.77 4.61
C ALA A 119 11.17 14.35 4.15
N ALA A 120 11.40 13.06 3.93
CA ALA A 120 12.67 12.57 3.38
C ALA A 120 12.92 13.10 1.97
N GLN A 121 11.87 13.18 1.14
CA GLN A 121 11.98 13.70 -0.22
C GLN A 121 12.27 15.21 -0.22
N LEU A 122 11.60 15.98 0.63
CA LEU A 122 11.84 17.43 0.77
C LEU A 122 13.25 17.76 1.31
N ARG A 123 13.84 16.89 2.14
CA ARG A 123 15.23 17.03 2.61
C ARG A 123 16.28 16.55 1.59
N GLY A 124 15.86 15.91 0.50
CA GLY A 124 16.76 15.30 -0.48
C GLY A 124 17.38 13.97 -0.04
N ASP A 125 16.86 13.37 1.04
CA ASP A 125 17.30 12.05 1.51
C ASP A 125 16.90 10.94 0.51
N VAL A 126 15.79 11.14 -0.20
CA VAL A 126 15.33 10.29 -1.31
C VAL A 126 14.95 11.15 -2.51
N ASP A 127 15.16 10.63 -3.72
CA ASP A 127 14.90 11.38 -4.95
C ASP A 127 13.44 11.23 -5.41
N ILE A 128 12.88 10.02 -5.25
CA ILE A 128 11.49 9.71 -5.58
C ILE A 128 10.83 8.90 -4.46
N ALA A 129 9.53 9.08 -4.29
CA ALA A 129 8.74 8.28 -3.34
C ALA A 129 7.75 7.37 -4.06
N VAL A 130 7.66 6.12 -3.60
CA VAL A 130 6.76 5.10 -4.15
C VAL A 130 5.61 4.80 -3.19
N HIS A 131 4.38 4.98 -3.67
CA HIS A 131 3.17 4.77 -2.88
C HIS A 131 2.13 3.91 -3.59
N SER A 132 1.28 3.26 -2.79
CA SER A 132 -0.05 2.85 -3.23
C SER A 132 -0.94 4.10 -3.35
N MET A 133 -1.49 4.39 -4.52
CA MET A 133 -2.21 5.66 -4.76
C MET A 133 -3.35 5.93 -3.77
N LYS A 134 -4.05 4.88 -3.29
CA LYS A 134 -5.14 5.02 -2.32
C LYS A 134 -4.72 5.62 -0.97
N ASP A 135 -3.42 5.58 -0.68
CA ASP A 135 -2.84 6.04 0.59
C ASP A 135 -2.22 7.46 0.44
N VAL A 136 -2.18 8.01 -0.78
CA VAL A 136 -1.70 9.38 -1.05
C VAL A 136 -2.80 10.39 -0.67
N PRO A 137 -2.47 11.45 0.09
CA PRO A 137 -3.44 12.49 0.44
C PRO A 137 -3.92 13.27 -0.79
N THR A 138 -5.14 13.80 -0.73
CA THR A 138 -5.72 14.61 -1.82
C THR A 138 -5.01 15.94 -2.02
N TRP A 139 -4.40 16.48 -0.95
CA TRP A 139 -3.56 17.67 -0.97
C TRP A 139 -2.12 17.23 -0.72
N LEU A 140 -1.25 17.51 -1.68
CA LEU A 140 0.18 17.25 -1.54
C LEU A 140 0.85 18.39 -0.77
N PRO A 141 1.90 18.11 0.02
CA PRO A 141 2.73 19.15 0.60
C PRO A 141 3.37 20.04 -0.48
N ASP A 142 3.61 21.30 -0.15
CA ASP A 142 4.35 22.21 -1.04
C ASP A 142 5.73 21.61 -1.38
N GLY A 143 6.13 21.76 -2.65
CA GLY A 143 7.37 21.19 -3.16
C GLY A 143 7.30 19.71 -3.54
N ILE A 144 6.20 18.99 -3.23
CA ILE A 144 5.95 17.63 -3.69
C ILE A 144 5.01 17.64 -4.90
N ILE A 145 5.42 16.98 -5.98
CA ILE A 145 4.58 16.74 -7.15
C ILE A 145 4.36 15.24 -7.37
N LEU A 146 3.26 14.90 -8.05
CA LEU A 146 2.86 13.53 -8.39
C LEU A 146 2.72 13.39 -9.91
N PRO A 147 3.83 13.33 -10.67
CA PRO A 147 3.79 13.36 -12.13
C PRO A 147 3.59 11.98 -12.77
N CYS A 148 3.70 10.89 -12.02
CA CYS A 148 3.74 9.55 -12.59
C CYS A 148 2.78 8.57 -11.90
N MET A 149 2.03 7.84 -12.74
CA MET A 149 1.17 6.73 -12.36
C MET A 149 1.55 5.51 -13.20
N LEU A 150 1.91 4.40 -12.57
CA LEU A 150 2.11 3.14 -13.28
C LEU A 150 0.78 2.58 -13.83
N PRO A 151 0.83 1.69 -14.84
CA PRO A 151 -0.35 0.99 -15.34
C PRO A 151 -1.18 0.37 -14.22
N ARG A 152 -2.50 0.45 -14.37
CA ARG A 152 -3.44 0.13 -13.30
C ARG A 152 -3.73 -1.35 -13.20
N GLU A 153 -3.49 -1.92 -12.02
CA GLU A 153 -3.97 -3.25 -11.65
C GLU A 153 -5.49 -3.30 -11.52
N ASP A 154 -6.01 -4.53 -11.40
CA ASP A 154 -7.39 -4.77 -11.03
C ASP A 154 -7.79 -4.05 -9.72
N THR A 155 -8.88 -3.30 -9.81
CA THR A 155 -9.37 -2.42 -8.74
C THR A 155 -10.37 -3.08 -7.80
N ARG A 156 -10.76 -4.33 -8.07
CA ARG A 156 -11.78 -5.05 -7.31
C ARG A 156 -11.32 -5.38 -5.90
N ASP A 157 -12.28 -5.37 -4.98
CA ASP A 157 -12.13 -6.02 -3.68
C ASP A 157 -12.36 -7.53 -3.83
N VAL A 158 -11.60 -8.32 -3.08
CA VAL A 158 -11.74 -9.77 -2.99
C VAL A 158 -12.34 -10.11 -1.64
N PHE A 159 -13.39 -10.93 -1.66
CA PHE A 159 -13.95 -11.57 -0.47
C PHE A 159 -13.12 -12.80 -0.13
N ILE A 160 -12.69 -12.93 1.12
CA ILE A 160 -11.79 -14.01 1.55
C ILE A 160 -12.35 -14.62 2.82
N THR A 161 -12.50 -15.94 2.81
CA THR A 161 -12.86 -16.78 3.96
C THR A 161 -11.68 -17.65 4.36
N LYS A 162 -11.77 -18.29 5.53
CA LYS A 162 -10.75 -19.25 5.98
C LYS A 162 -10.55 -20.37 4.95
N SER A 163 -9.30 -20.83 4.81
CA SER A 163 -8.98 -21.97 3.94
C SER A 163 -9.86 -23.18 4.25
N GLY A 164 -10.45 -23.77 3.20
CA GLY A 164 -11.38 -24.90 3.31
C GLY A 164 -12.84 -24.52 3.54
N SER A 165 -13.18 -23.23 3.66
CA SER A 165 -14.57 -22.79 3.75
C SER A 165 -15.35 -23.07 2.45
N SER A 166 -16.59 -23.54 2.59
CA SER A 166 -17.53 -23.67 1.47
C SER A 166 -18.12 -22.31 1.04
N ILE A 167 -18.08 -21.30 1.90
CA ILE A 167 -18.65 -19.96 1.68
C ILE A 167 -17.83 -19.21 0.61
N ARG A 168 -18.48 -18.85 -0.50
CA ARG A 168 -17.85 -18.18 -1.66
C ARG A 168 -18.25 -16.73 -1.84
N SER A 169 -19.29 -16.28 -1.16
CA SER A 169 -19.82 -14.92 -1.31
C SER A 169 -20.28 -14.33 0.00
N VAL A 170 -20.42 -13.00 0.04
CA VAL A 170 -20.95 -12.28 1.20
C VAL A 170 -22.38 -12.70 1.53
N SER A 171 -23.18 -13.09 0.52
CA SER A 171 -24.58 -13.55 0.70
C SER A 171 -24.70 -14.93 1.35
N GLU A 172 -23.62 -15.71 1.36
CA GLU A 172 -23.60 -17.03 2.00
C GLU A 172 -23.14 -16.96 3.47
N LEU A 173 -22.78 -15.78 3.97
CA LEU A 173 -22.42 -15.61 5.37
C LEU A 173 -23.67 -15.77 6.26
N PRO A 174 -23.57 -16.52 7.37
CA PRO A 174 -24.67 -16.64 8.31
C PRO A 174 -24.92 -15.30 9.01
N ASP A 175 -26.13 -15.14 9.55
CA ASP A 175 -26.46 -13.96 10.34
C ASP A 175 -25.54 -13.82 11.55
N GLY A 176 -25.10 -12.58 11.81
CA GLY A 176 -24.16 -12.29 12.89
C GLY A 176 -22.70 -12.60 12.58
N ALA A 177 -22.36 -13.08 11.37
CA ALA A 177 -20.98 -13.34 10.96
C ALA A 177 -20.08 -12.11 11.12
N VAL A 178 -18.85 -12.34 11.56
CA VAL A 178 -17.83 -11.33 11.85
C VAL A 178 -16.96 -11.11 10.61
N VAL A 179 -17.04 -9.92 10.02
CA VAL A 179 -16.22 -9.53 8.87
C VAL A 179 -15.14 -8.53 9.27
N GLY A 180 -13.88 -8.89 9.08
CA GLY A 180 -12.75 -8.02 9.38
C GLY A 180 -12.49 -6.97 8.30
N SER A 181 -12.69 -5.69 8.60
CA SER A 181 -12.28 -4.57 7.74
C SER A 181 -12.11 -3.27 8.53
N ALA A 182 -10.94 -2.64 8.41
CA ALA A 182 -10.71 -1.26 8.88
C ALA A 182 -11.21 -0.17 7.91
N SER A 183 -11.73 -0.54 6.74
CA SER A 183 -12.20 0.42 5.72
C SER A 183 -13.67 0.76 5.93
N LEU A 184 -13.96 2.04 6.20
CA LEU A 184 -15.34 2.55 6.27
C LEU A 184 -16.11 2.38 4.96
N ARG A 185 -15.41 2.51 3.81
CA ARG A 185 -15.96 2.23 2.49
C ARG A 185 -16.48 0.79 2.39
N ARG A 186 -15.66 -0.19 2.78
CA ARG A 186 -16.08 -1.61 2.74
C ARG A 186 -17.16 -1.90 3.79
N LYS A 187 -17.03 -1.35 5.01
CA LYS A 187 -18.01 -1.53 6.08
C LYS A 187 -19.40 -1.06 5.67
N SER A 188 -19.51 0.15 5.13
CA SER A 188 -20.80 0.69 4.67
C SER A 188 -21.41 -0.17 3.56
N GLN A 189 -20.62 -0.59 2.57
CA GLN A 189 -21.10 -1.42 1.46
C GLN A 189 -21.54 -2.83 1.92
N LEU A 190 -20.83 -3.43 2.88
CA LEU A 190 -21.21 -4.72 3.48
C LEU A 190 -22.53 -4.61 4.25
N LEU A 191 -22.65 -3.61 5.13
CA LEU A 191 -23.85 -3.41 5.94
C LEU A 191 -25.08 -2.98 5.12
N ALA A 192 -24.87 -2.31 3.99
CA ALA A 192 -25.94 -2.02 3.04
C ALA A 192 -26.50 -3.29 2.38
N LYS A 193 -25.66 -4.31 2.17
CA LYS A 193 -26.07 -5.61 1.59
C LYS A 193 -26.66 -6.55 2.63
N ASN A 194 -26.05 -6.63 3.81
CA ASN A 194 -26.54 -7.43 4.92
C ASN A 194 -26.29 -6.72 6.26
N LYS A 195 -27.38 -6.27 6.89
CA LYS A 195 -27.35 -5.53 8.16
C LYS A 195 -27.04 -6.42 9.37
N SER A 196 -27.15 -7.74 9.26
CA SER A 196 -26.87 -8.67 10.36
C SER A 196 -25.37 -8.90 10.58
N LEU A 197 -24.51 -8.53 9.62
CA LEU A 197 -23.07 -8.71 9.68
C LEU A 197 -22.42 -7.85 10.78
N LYS A 198 -21.47 -8.42 11.51
CA LYS A 198 -20.63 -7.71 12.48
C LYS A 198 -19.31 -7.29 11.84
N VAL A 199 -19.22 -6.05 11.36
CA VAL A 199 -17.98 -5.55 10.73
C VAL A 199 -17.04 -4.93 11.77
N VAL A 200 -15.91 -5.59 12.01
CA VAL A 200 -14.94 -5.23 13.06
C VAL A 200 -13.64 -4.64 12.49
N ASN A 201 -12.99 -3.77 13.26
CA ASN A 201 -11.70 -3.17 12.87
C ASN A 201 -10.65 -4.28 12.73
N PHE A 202 -10.00 -4.35 11.57
CA PHE A 202 -9.08 -5.43 11.22
C PHE A 202 -7.85 -4.88 10.51
N ARG A 203 -6.71 -4.93 11.22
CA ARG A 203 -5.46 -4.25 10.85
C ARG A 203 -4.27 -5.18 10.73
N GLY A 204 -3.24 -4.62 10.13
CA GLY A 204 -1.98 -5.27 9.77
C GLY A 204 -1.77 -5.26 8.26
N ASN A 205 -0.59 -5.70 7.83
CA ASN A 205 -0.29 -5.98 6.42
C ASN A 205 -1.11 -7.18 5.91
N VAL A 206 -1.04 -7.45 4.60
CA VAL A 206 -1.78 -8.54 3.94
C VAL A 206 -1.56 -9.88 4.65
N GLN A 207 -0.31 -10.25 4.91
CA GLN A 207 0.06 -11.54 5.51
C GLN A 207 -0.53 -11.71 6.91
N SER A 208 -0.41 -10.69 7.76
CA SER A 208 -0.95 -10.72 9.13
C SER A 208 -2.47 -10.83 9.16
N ARG A 209 -3.16 -10.21 8.20
CA ARG A 209 -4.62 -10.32 8.06
C ARG A 209 -5.04 -11.72 7.61
N LEU A 210 -4.36 -12.30 6.63
CA LEU A 210 -4.63 -13.66 6.17
C LEU A 210 -4.36 -14.70 7.27
N ARG A 211 -3.32 -14.50 8.08
CA ARG A 211 -3.05 -15.33 9.26
C ARG A 211 -4.19 -15.24 10.28
N LYS A 212 -4.56 -14.03 10.71
CA LYS A 212 -5.67 -13.81 11.66
C LYS A 212 -7.00 -14.41 11.18
N LEU A 213 -7.27 -14.34 9.88
CA LEU A 213 -8.43 -14.99 9.27
C LEU A 213 -8.38 -16.52 9.45
N ASN A 214 -7.23 -17.14 9.15
CA ASN A 214 -7.07 -18.60 9.30
C ASN A 214 -7.11 -19.07 10.77
N GLU A 215 -6.65 -18.22 11.68
CA GLU A 215 -6.75 -18.39 13.14
C GLU A 215 -8.19 -18.23 13.66
N GLY A 216 -9.15 -17.80 12.83
CA GLY A 216 -10.56 -17.67 13.21
C GLY A 216 -10.88 -16.39 13.99
N VAL A 217 -10.02 -15.36 13.93
CA VAL A 217 -10.29 -14.04 14.55
C VAL A 217 -11.53 -13.37 13.93
N VAL A 218 -11.80 -13.66 12.66
CA VAL A 218 -12.96 -13.20 11.90
C VAL A 218 -13.41 -14.34 10.96
N ASP A 219 -14.68 -14.36 10.56
CA ASP A 219 -15.23 -15.36 9.64
C ASP A 219 -14.83 -15.09 8.18
N ALA A 220 -14.70 -13.80 7.84
CA ALA A 220 -14.28 -13.35 6.53
C ALA A 220 -13.53 -12.01 6.60
N THR A 221 -12.80 -11.68 5.54
CA THR A 221 -12.22 -10.35 5.34
C THR A 221 -12.32 -9.92 3.89
N MET A 222 -11.96 -8.67 3.62
CA MET A 222 -11.85 -8.13 2.27
C MET A 222 -10.50 -7.46 2.06
N LEU A 223 -9.84 -7.81 0.95
CA LEU A 223 -8.57 -7.20 0.53
C LEU A 223 -8.69 -6.70 -0.91
N ALA A 224 -7.79 -5.80 -1.33
CA ALA A 224 -7.74 -5.39 -2.73
C ALA A 224 -7.09 -6.52 -3.54
N TYR A 225 -7.65 -6.88 -4.69
CA TYR A 225 -7.11 -7.93 -5.55
C TYR A 225 -5.65 -7.66 -5.93
N ALA A 226 -5.36 -6.40 -6.30
CA ALA A 226 -4.01 -5.95 -6.63
C ALA A 226 -2.94 -6.27 -5.57
N GLY A 227 -3.31 -6.34 -4.28
CA GLY A 227 -2.35 -6.62 -3.20
C GLY A 227 -2.13 -8.11 -2.92
N LEU A 228 -2.84 -9.00 -3.63
CA LEU A 228 -2.76 -10.46 -3.48
C LEU A 228 -2.07 -11.15 -4.65
N LYS A 229 -1.93 -10.44 -5.77
CA LYS A 229 -1.31 -10.93 -7.01
C LYS A 229 0.18 -10.63 -7.00
#